data_AF-A0A0E9WRL0-F1
#
_entry.id   AF-A0A0E9WRL0-F1
#
_cell.length_a   1.000
_cell.length_b   1.000
_cell.length_c   1.000
_cell.angle_alpha   90.00
_cell.angle_beta   90.00
_cell.angle_gamma   90.00
#
_symmetry.space_group_name_H-M   'P 1'
#
loop_
_entity.id
_entity.type
_entity.pdbx_description
1 polymer ?
#
loop_
_entity_poly.entity_id
_entity_poly.type
_entity_poly.pdbx_seq_one_letter_code
_entity_poly.pdbx_strand_id
1 'polypeptide(L)'
;MLWYQQAKGKQSLELVGFLVHAEVTQDEKYKGKFNLTGNGNKRGSLLISQLSAEDSGTYFCAASKHSGARGLEPLRKPSNFITAK
;
A
#
# COMPACT_ATOMS: atom_id res chain seq x y z
N MET A 1 7.83 -2.43 -3.17
CA MET A 1 6.60 -1.62 -2.97
C MET A 1 5.79 -2.23 -1.85
N LEU A 2 5.45 -1.46 -0.81
CA LEU A 2 4.69 -1.91 0.35
C LEU A 2 3.25 -1.37 0.29
N TRP A 3 2.32 -2.11 0.86
CA TRP A 3 0.91 -1.76 0.99
C TRP A 3 0.46 -1.82 2.43
N TYR A 4 -0.23 -0.78 2.88
CA TYR A 4 -0.74 -0.65 4.23
C TYR A 4 -2.24 -0.33 4.21
N GLN A 5 -2.95 -0.84 5.22
CA GLN A 5 -4.31 -0.45 5.52
C GLN A 5 -4.33 0.38 6.81
N GLN A 6 -5.00 1.53 6.76
CA GLN A 6 -5.47 2.23 7.94
C GLN A 6 -6.99 2.02 8.03
N ALA A 7 -7.43 1.10 8.89
CA ALA A 7 -8.85 0.84 9.07
C ALA A 7 -9.57 2.10 9.59
N LYS A 8 -10.85 2.27 9.21
CA LYS A 8 -11.65 3.43 9.62
C LYS A 8 -11.65 3.58 11.15
N GLY A 9 -11.30 4.78 11.63
CA GLY A 9 -11.24 5.09 13.06
C GLY A 9 -9.98 4.60 13.78
N LYS A 10 -9.07 3.88 13.10
CA LYS A 10 -7.76 3.51 13.65
C LYS A 10 -6.68 4.51 13.21
N GLN A 11 -5.74 4.79 14.11
CA GLN A 11 -4.55 5.59 13.78
C GLN A 11 -3.41 4.73 13.22
N SER A 12 -3.35 3.44 13.60
CA SER A 12 -2.28 2.53 13.20
C SER A 12 -2.37 2.11 11.73
N LEU A 13 -1.20 1.97 11.10
CA LEU A 13 -1.04 1.35 9.79
C LEU A 13 -0.71 -0.13 9.98
N GLU A 14 -1.54 -1.00 9.41
CA GLU A 14 -1.30 -2.44 9.36
C GLU A 14 -0.71 -2.82 7.99
N LEU A 15 0.39 -3.59 7.98
CA LEU A 15 1.02 -4.04 6.74
C LEU A 15 0.15 -5.12 6.11
N VAL A 16 -0.32 -4.87 4.88
CA VAL A 16 -1.04 -5.88 4.09
C VAL A 16 -0.04 -6.84 3.46
N GLY A 17 1.02 -6.28 2.86
CA GLY A 17 2.05 -7.03 2.17
C GLY A 17 2.96 -6.14 1.34
N PHE A 18 3.90 -6.75 0.63
CA PHE A 18 4.85 -6.06 -0.22
C PHE A 18 5.26 -6.87 -1.44
N LEU A 19 5.69 -6.14 -2.47
CA LEU A 19 6.24 -6.63 -3.72
C LEU A 19 7.74 -6.31 -3.80
N VAL A 20 8.56 -7.31 -4.08
CA VAL A 20 9.98 -7.16 -4.44
C VAL A 20 10.17 -7.76 -5.83
N HIS A 21 10.49 -6.94 -6.83
CA HIS A 21 10.40 -7.34 -8.23
C HIS A 21 9.03 -7.98 -8.53
N ALA A 22 8.97 -9.22 -9.01
CA ALA A 22 7.72 -9.95 -9.28
C ALA A 22 7.26 -10.83 -8.10
N GLU A 23 7.99 -10.82 -6.98
CA GLU A 23 7.71 -11.65 -5.81
C GLU A 23 6.76 -10.92 -4.85
N VAL A 24 5.82 -11.68 -4.30
CA VAL A 24 4.81 -11.20 -3.35
C VAL A 24 5.10 -11.80 -1.99
N THR A 25 5.09 -10.97 -0.95
CA THR A 25 5.00 -11.41 0.44
C THR A 25 3.79 -10.73 1.07
N GLN A 26 2.92 -11.50 1.70
CA GLN A 26 1.64 -11.01 2.22
C GLN A 26 1.44 -11.56 3.63
N ASP A 27 0.89 -10.73 4.51
CA ASP A 27 0.53 -11.13 5.86
C ASP A 27 -0.66 -12.12 5.81
N GLU A 28 -0.60 -13.18 6.62
CA GLU A 28 -1.59 -14.25 6.67
C GLU A 28 -3.02 -13.73 6.87
N LYS A 29 -3.18 -12.68 7.67
CA LYS A 29 -4.49 -12.05 7.94
C LYS A 29 -5.21 -11.61 6.67
N TYR A 30 -4.46 -11.23 5.64
CA TYR A 30 -5.00 -10.65 4.43
C TYR A 30 -5.14 -11.67 3.29
N LYS A 31 -4.60 -12.88 3.43
CA LYS A 31 -4.68 -13.91 2.39
C LYS A 31 -6.13 -14.32 2.11
N GLY A 32 -6.39 -14.72 0.87
CA GLY A 32 -7.71 -15.15 0.39
C GLY A 32 -8.63 -14.00 -0.05
N LYS A 33 -8.56 -12.83 0.61
CA LYS A 33 -9.38 -11.66 0.26
C LYS A 33 -8.60 -10.57 -0.48
N PHE A 34 -7.36 -10.33 -0.05
CA PHE A 34 -6.46 -9.35 -0.67
C PHE A 34 -5.49 -10.07 -1.58
N ASN A 35 -5.19 -9.48 -2.73
CA ASN A 35 -4.23 -9.99 -3.69
C ASN A 35 -3.32 -8.87 -4.20
N LEU A 36 -2.02 -9.01 -3.95
CA LEU A 36 -1.00 -8.11 -4.49
C LEU A 36 -0.51 -8.63 -5.84
N THR A 37 -0.48 -7.76 -6.85
CA THR A 37 -0.03 -8.11 -8.20
C THR A 37 0.90 -7.04 -8.77
N GLY A 38 1.66 -7.40 -9.81
CA GLY A 38 2.52 -6.48 -10.56
C GLY A 38 4.00 -6.59 -10.19
N ASN A 39 4.73 -5.48 -10.31
CA ASN A 39 6.17 -5.43 -10.07
C ASN A 39 6.53 -4.31 -9.09
N GLY A 40 7.21 -4.67 -8.01
CA GLY A 40 7.59 -3.78 -6.91
C GLY A 40 8.50 -2.60 -7.29
N ASN A 41 9.17 -2.67 -8.46
CA ASN A 41 10.02 -1.61 -9.01
C ASN A 41 9.34 -0.77 -10.11
N LYS A 42 8.14 -1.17 -10.54
CA LYS A 42 7.38 -0.50 -11.60
C LYS A 42 5.99 -0.13 -11.08
N ARG A 43 5.00 -0.98 -11.34
CA ARG A 43 3.60 -0.79 -10.96
C ARG A 43 3.15 -2.00 -10.15
N GLY A 44 2.63 -1.76 -8.95
CA GLY A 44 1.94 -2.75 -8.14
C GLY A 44 0.45 -2.40 -8.04
N SER A 45 -0.39 -3.41 -7.87
CA SER A 45 -1.83 -3.26 -7.68
C SER A 45 -2.27 -4.09 -6.49
N LEU A 46 -3.18 -3.54 -5.69
CA LEU A 46 -3.86 -4.23 -4.60
C LEU A 46 -5.30 -4.48 -5.02
N LEU A 47 -5.67 -5.75 -5.18
CA LEU A 47 -7.04 -6.16 -5.43
C LEU A 47 -7.65 -6.64 -4.11
N ILE A 48 -8.86 -6.18 -3.81
CA ILE A 48 -9.62 -6.58 -2.62
C ILE A 48 -10.93 -7.18 -3.12
N SER A 49 -11.11 -8.46 -2.87
CA SER A 49 -12.31 -9.21 -3.26
C SER A 49 -13.36 -9.16 -2.16
N GLN A 50 -14.64 -9.35 -2.52
CA GLN A 50 -15.74 -9.50 -1.55
C GLN A 50 -15.78 -8.39 -0.47
N LEU A 51 -15.78 -7.13 -0.93
CA LEU A 51 -15.73 -5.96 -0.05
C LEU A 51 -16.83 -6.01 1.03
N SER A 52 -16.43 -5.73 2.27
CA SER A 52 -17.30 -5.60 3.43
C SER A 52 -17.03 -4.28 4.17
N ALA A 53 -17.89 -3.94 5.13
CA ALA A 53 -17.71 -2.74 5.94
C ALA A 53 -16.36 -2.71 6.68
N GLU A 54 -15.80 -3.88 7.02
CA GLU A 54 -14.53 -4.03 7.73
C GLU A 54 -13.32 -3.62 6.88
N ASP A 55 -13.43 -3.68 5.55
CA ASP A 55 -12.36 -3.22 4.65
C ASP A 55 -12.34 -1.70 4.52
N SER A 56 -13.36 -1.00 5.04
CA SER A 56 -13.42 0.45 4.95
C SER A 56 -12.21 1.08 5.65
N GLY A 57 -11.46 1.87 4.91
CA GLY A 57 -10.25 2.50 5.40
C GLY A 57 -9.49 3.23 4.31
N THR A 58 -8.35 3.82 4.70
CA THR A 58 -7.42 4.42 3.76
C THR A 58 -6.32 3.43 3.45
N TYR A 59 -6.02 3.25 2.18
CA TYR A 59 -4.97 2.35 1.71
C TYR A 59 -3.78 3.16 1.20
N PHE A 60 -2.61 2.90 1.78
CA PHE A 60 -1.38 3.58 1.44
C PHE A 60 -0.45 2.64 0.70
N CYS A 61 0.12 3.11 -0.42
CA CYS A 61 1.27 2.46 -1.04
C CYS A 61 2.54 3.24 -0.73
N ALA A 62 3.63 2.52 -0.50
CA ALA A 62 4.96 3.09 -0.30
C ALA A 62 5.94 2.41 -1.28
N ALA A 63 6.64 3.21 -2.07
CA ALA A 63 7.73 2.74 -2.91
C ALA A 63 9.06 3.22 -2.30
N SER A 64 9.93 2.28 -1.96
CA SER A 64 11.31 2.59 -1.60
C SER A 64 12.18 2.37 -2.82
N LYS A 65 13.03 3.35 -3.16
CA LYS A 65 14.16 3.10 -4.06
C LYS A 65 15.27 2.47 -3.21
N HIS A 66 15.78 1.32 -3.59
CA HIS A 66 17.02 0.80 -2.99
C HIS A 66 18.16 1.75 -3.40
N SER A 67 18.49 2.70 -2.52
CA SER A 67 19.40 3.79 -2.87
C SER A 67 20.84 3.30 -2.94
N GLY A 68 21.39 3.24 -4.15
CA GLY A 68 22.80 3.53 -4.39
C GLY A 68 23.09 5.03 -4.50
N ALA A 69 22.14 5.92 -4.18
CA ALA A 69 22.34 7.36 -4.25
C ALA A 69 21.90 8.02 -2.93
N ARG A 70 22.89 8.57 -2.20
CA ARG A 70 22.68 9.51 -1.10
C ARG A 70 21.79 10.66 -1.58
N GLY A 71 20.74 11.00 -0.80
CA GLY A 71 20.12 12.32 -0.87
C GLY A 71 18.74 12.45 -1.51
N LEU A 72 17.92 11.40 -1.61
CA LEU A 72 16.50 11.59 -1.96
C LEU A 72 15.62 11.39 -0.73
N GLU A 73 15.05 12.49 -0.22
CA GLU A 73 14.03 12.44 0.83
C GLU A 73 12.82 11.61 0.36
N PRO A 74 12.14 10.90 1.27
CA PRO A 74 10.89 10.23 0.95
C PRO A 74 9.86 11.23 0.41
N LEU A 75 9.52 11.10 -0.87
CA LEU A 75 8.47 11.91 -1.48
C LEU A 75 7.11 11.55 -0.84
N ARG A 76 6.67 12.34 0.14
CA ARG A 76 5.28 12.32 0.61
C ARG A 76 4.42 13.01 -0.44
N LYS A 77 3.22 12.47 -0.72
CA LYS A 77 2.22 13.20 -1.50
C LYS A 77 1.99 14.56 -0.81
N PRO A 78 2.01 15.70 -1.52
CA PRO A 78 1.58 16.95 -0.93
C PRO A 78 0.13 16.80 -0.48
N SER A 79 -0.17 17.27 0.74
CA SER A 79 -1.53 17.31 1.30
C SER A 79 -2.38 18.35 0.58
N ASN A 80 -2.65 18.16 -0.71
CA ASN A 80 -3.59 18.97 -1.45
C ASN A 80 -4.96 18.29 -1.37
N PHE A 81 -5.70 18.57 -0.29
CA PHE A 81 -7.14 18.39 -0.27
C PHE A 81 -7.74 19.45 -1.20
N ILE A 82 -8.05 19.08 -2.45
CA ILE A 82 -8.96 19.88 -3.26
C ILE A 82 -10.36 19.42 -2.92
N THR A 83 -11.08 20.25 -2.15
CA THR A 83 -12.53 20.15 -2.01
C THR A 83 -13.15 20.42 -3.38
N ALA A 84 -13.77 19.41 -3.98
CA ALA A 84 -14.66 19.62 -5.11
C ALA A 84 -15.92 20.34 -4.61
N LYS A 85 -16.23 21.47 -5.23
CA LYS A 85 -17.45 22.25 -5.02
C LYS A 85 -18.53 21.80 -5.98
#